data_AF-A0A9D9EMS7-F1
#
_entry.id   AF-A0A9D9EMS7-F1
#
_cell.length_a   1.000
_cell.length_b   1.000
_cell.length_c   1.000
_cell.angle_alpha   90.00
_cell.angle_beta   90.00
_cell.angle_gamma   90.00
#
_symmetry.space_group_name_H-M   'P 1'
#
loop_
_entity.id
_entity.type
_entity.pdbx_description
1 polymer ?
#
loop_
_entity_poly.entity_id
_entity_poly.type
_entity_poly.pdbx_seq_one_letter_code
_entity_poly.pdbx_strand_id
1 'polypeptide(L)'
;MPEKNAERSVSRLRKTAVWLALFFSAAALLPAQTGEADTEAALAYLDHAAAWYASGHYTEAAAAVENGISCSAQVADFFYLNALLLVQQDAPAADVLEQAEQAFADGRLWFRFDPAPAALFTASAQVKTGRYTEASALLDQYAAAAGVPADAQLLRCEIAYAAGGSSSARDLLSAALRRWPSDSRFPVLFFRMETPGLNGTVPEDRILALASEILSVWNIADNPDAPAELSLLSVPFLRILQPEAVSRTVRRIWYMDGLASLPATAAPFAAVEAFRERLITGGEVLDAFFLYQEEGIPVEALEYLCAAAETSPEPEIREGIAARLSEYGGVLSADTNGDGIADTRVSYRLGRPYSVFYDRNQDGYPEMLAECGFGEPVSVFFPPQNAAAEYERYPYPVSVKSLSLIHISEPTRQF
;
A
#
# COMPACT_ATOMS: atom_id res chain seq x y z
N MET A 1 -53.75 4.17 63.64
CA MET A 1 -54.55 4.83 62.59
C MET A 1 -53.62 5.65 61.73
N PRO A 2 -53.70 5.55 60.39
CA PRO A 2 -53.58 4.32 59.58
C PRO A 2 -52.33 4.47 58.67
N GLU A 3 -51.53 3.45 58.36
CA GLU A 3 -51.90 2.20 57.67
C GLU A 3 -52.88 2.45 56.52
N LYS A 4 -52.35 3.00 55.42
CA LYS A 4 -52.90 2.93 54.05
C LYS A 4 -52.08 3.89 53.19
N ASN A 5 -50.97 3.43 52.63
CA ASN A 5 -50.40 4.00 51.39
C ASN A 5 -49.21 3.20 50.81
N ALA A 6 -48.75 2.13 51.47
CA ALA A 6 -47.71 1.25 50.90
C ALA A 6 -48.26 0.06 50.06
N GLU A 7 -49.57 -0.24 50.14
CA GLU A 7 -50.15 -1.44 49.49
C GLU A 7 -50.78 -1.21 48.11
N ARG A 8 -50.76 0.02 47.57
CA ARG A 8 -51.39 0.32 46.26
C ARG A 8 -50.42 0.42 45.08
N SER A 9 -49.11 0.29 45.30
CA SER A 9 -48.11 0.27 44.22
C SER A 9 -47.64 -1.14 43.82
N VAL A 10 -47.97 -2.17 44.61
CA VAL A 10 -47.50 -3.56 44.39
C VAL A 10 -48.50 -4.39 43.55
N SER A 11 -49.70 -3.87 43.29
CA SER A 11 -50.74 -4.59 42.52
C SER A 11 -50.81 -4.23 41.03
N ARG A 12 -49.93 -3.35 40.52
CA ARG A 12 -49.80 -3.04 39.08
C ARG A 12 -48.54 -3.62 38.41
N LEU A 13 -47.61 -4.17 39.20
CA LEU A 13 -46.41 -4.87 38.70
C LEU A 13 -46.61 -6.39 38.51
N ARG A 14 -47.78 -6.93 38.85
CA ARG A 14 -48.12 -8.36 38.70
C ARG A 14 -48.98 -8.70 37.46
N LYS A 15 -49.22 -7.74 36.56
CA LYS A 15 -49.99 -7.98 35.32
C LYS A 15 -49.27 -7.60 34.02
N THR A 16 -48.03 -7.14 34.09
CA THR A 16 -47.12 -7.02 32.92
C THR A 16 -45.99 -8.05 32.93
N ALA A 17 -45.89 -8.86 33.99
CA ALA A 17 -44.95 -9.98 34.12
C ALA A 17 -45.42 -11.30 33.46
N VAL A 18 -46.45 -11.25 32.60
CA VAL A 18 -47.00 -12.43 31.88
C VAL A 18 -46.75 -12.35 30.36
N TRP A 19 -46.15 -11.27 29.86
CA TRP A 19 -45.73 -11.14 28.45
C TRP A 19 -44.21 -11.06 28.24
N LEU A 20 -43.41 -11.26 29.31
CA LEU A 20 -41.94 -11.34 29.24
C LEU A 20 -41.38 -12.68 29.74
N ALA A 21 -42.22 -13.71 29.82
CA ALA A 21 -41.88 -15.08 30.22
C ALA A 21 -42.20 -16.11 29.12
N LEU A 22 -42.04 -15.70 27.86
CA LEU A 22 -42.28 -16.50 26.65
C LEU A 22 -41.18 -16.36 25.60
N PHE A 23 -39.95 -16.04 26.03
CA PHE A 23 -38.71 -16.17 25.22
C PHE A 23 -37.58 -16.86 25.99
N PHE A 24 -37.95 -17.65 27.01
CA PHE A 24 -37.09 -18.66 27.61
C PHE A 24 -37.85 -19.98 27.56
N SER A 25 -37.61 -20.76 26.52
CA SER A 25 -37.96 -22.17 26.49
C SER A 25 -37.05 -22.91 25.53
N ALA A 26 -36.33 -23.87 26.10
CA ALA A 26 -35.76 -25.05 25.47
C ALA A 26 -34.59 -24.83 24.49
N ALA A 27 -33.43 -24.44 25.04
CA ALA A 27 -32.18 -25.06 24.60
C ALA A 27 -32.24 -26.54 25.00
N ALA A 28 -32.80 -27.37 24.10
CA ALA A 28 -32.63 -28.80 24.20
C ALA A 28 -31.14 -29.10 24.10
N LEU A 29 -30.57 -29.72 25.13
CA LEU A 29 -29.33 -30.48 25.00
C LEU A 29 -29.60 -31.61 24.01
N LEU A 30 -29.37 -31.35 22.72
CA LEU A 30 -29.18 -32.36 21.72
C LEU A 30 -27.69 -32.72 21.70
N PRO A 31 -27.33 -34.01 21.69
CA PRO A 31 -25.95 -34.42 21.49
C PRO A 31 -25.49 -33.94 20.10
N ALA A 32 -24.28 -33.40 20.06
CA ALA A 32 -23.60 -32.95 18.86
C ALA A 32 -23.61 -34.02 17.76
N GLN A 33 -24.45 -33.81 16.74
CA GLN A 33 -24.30 -34.33 15.38
C GLN A 33 -23.75 -33.18 14.48
N THR A 34 -22.91 -32.31 15.05
CA THR A 34 -22.58 -30.95 14.58
C THR A 34 -21.42 -30.91 13.58
N GLY A 35 -21.32 -31.89 12.68
CA GLY A 35 -20.24 -31.95 11.70
C GLY A 35 -20.70 -31.60 10.29
N GLU A 36 -21.59 -32.41 9.74
CA GLU A 36 -21.96 -32.34 8.33
C GLU A 36 -23.02 -31.27 8.04
N ALA A 37 -24.05 -31.13 8.88
CA ALA A 37 -25.14 -30.17 8.65
C ALA A 37 -24.68 -28.70 8.73
N ASP A 38 -23.77 -28.39 9.66
CA ASP A 38 -23.19 -27.06 9.81
C ASP A 38 -22.22 -26.73 8.66
N THR A 39 -21.59 -27.75 8.07
CA THR A 39 -20.71 -27.59 6.89
C THR A 39 -21.52 -27.39 5.61
N GLU A 40 -22.62 -28.09 5.41
CA GLU A 40 -23.49 -27.90 4.23
C GLU A 40 -24.12 -26.49 4.22
N ALA A 41 -24.59 -26.02 5.38
CA ALA A 41 -25.09 -24.66 5.54
C ALA A 41 -23.98 -23.62 5.27
N ALA A 42 -22.77 -23.86 5.76
CA ALA A 42 -21.61 -23.01 5.47
C ALA A 42 -21.31 -22.95 3.96
N LEU A 43 -21.30 -24.08 3.25
CA LEU A 43 -21.05 -24.09 1.81
C LEU A 43 -22.11 -23.32 1.01
N ALA A 44 -23.37 -23.34 1.45
CA ALA A 44 -24.41 -22.50 0.85
C ALA A 44 -24.11 -21.00 1.04
N TYR A 45 -23.68 -20.59 2.23
CA TYR A 45 -23.23 -19.21 2.48
C TYR A 45 -22.02 -18.84 1.62
N LEU A 46 -21.07 -19.76 1.42
CA LEU A 46 -19.92 -19.54 0.56
C LEU A 46 -20.33 -19.30 -0.89
N ASP A 47 -21.29 -20.08 -1.40
CA ASP A 47 -21.79 -19.92 -2.76
C ASP A 47 -22.49 -18.57 -2.96
N HIS A 48 -23.31 -18.15 -1.99
CA HIS A 48 -23.94 -16.83 -1.99
C HIS A 48 -22.89 -15.72 -1.91
N ALA A 49 -21.95 -15.79 -0.98
CA ALA A 49 -20.92 -14.78 -0.80
C ALA A 49 -20.08 -14.59 -2.07
N ALA A 50 -19.65 -15.69 -2.70
CA ALA A 50 -18.89 -15.64 -3.95
C ALA A 50 -19.71 -15.02 -5.10
N ALA A 51 -21.01 -15.32 -5.18
CA ALA A 51 -21.89 -14.73 -6.20
C ALA A 51 -22.13 -13.23 -5.99
N TRP A 52 -22.32 -12.81 -4.73
CA TRP A 52 -22.47 -11.39 -4.38
C TRP A 52 -21.19 -10.59 -4.64
N TYR A 53 -20.04 -11.15 -4.27
CA TYR A 53 -18.73 -10.55 -4.56
C TYR A 53 -18.53 -10.36 -6.07
N ALA A 54 -18.78 -11.40 -6.87
CA ALA A 54 -18.67 -11.33 -8.33
C ALA A 54 -19.64 -10.31 -8.97
N SER A 55 -20.73 -10.00 -8.28
CA SER A 55 -21.75 -9.04 -8.74
C SER A 55 -21.54 -7.61 -8.19
N GLY A 56 -20.46 -7.36 -7.44
CA GLY A 56 -20.15 -6.05 -6.85
C GLY A 56 -20.97 -5.68 -5.60
N HIS A 57 -21.74 -6.62 -5.04
CA HIS A 57 -22.54 -6.39 -3.83
C HIS A 57 -21.72 -6.75 -2.59
N TYR A 58 -20.74 -5.91 -2.27
CA TYR A 58 -19.72 -6.21 -1.25
C TYR A 58 -20.29 -6.28 0.17
N THR A 59 -21.31 -5.49 0.48
CA THR A 59 -21.97 -5.48 1.80
C THR A 59 -22.69 -6.80 2.10
N GLU A 60 -23.42 -7.32 1.13
CA GLU A 60 -24.14 -8.59 1.22
C GLU A 60 -23.18 -9.77 1.23
N ALA A 61 -22.10 -9.68 0.45
CA ALA A 61 -21.02 -10.66 0.47
C ALA A 61 -20.36 -10.73 1.86
N ALA A 62 -20.05 -9.60 2.49
CA ALA A 62 -19.47 -9.56 3.83
C ALA A 62 -20.40 -10.19 4.89
N ALA A 63 -21.69 -9.85 4.86
CA ALA A 63 -22.67 -10.47 5.76
C ALA A 63 -22.78 -11.99 5.55
N ALA A 64 -22.72 -12.47 4.30
CA ALA A 64 -22.74 -13.89 4.00
C ALA A 64 -21.46 -14.61 4.49
N VAL A 65 -20.30 -13.97 4.37
CA VAL A 65 -19.03 -14.48 4.93
C VAL A 65 -19.09 -14.60 6.45
N GLU A 66 -19.56 -13.56 7.16
CA GLU A 66 -19.65 -13.57 8.63
C GLU A 66 -20.57 -14.69 9.15
N ASN A 67 -21.73 -14.86 8.52
CA ASN A 67 -22.65 -15.96 8.82
C ASN A 67 -22.02 -17.32 8.51
N GLY A 68 -21.31 -17.43 7.38
CA GLY A 68 -20.61 -18.64 6.99
C GLY A 68 -19.50 -19.07 7.94
N ILE A 69 -18.68 -18.12 8.41
CA ILE A 69 -17.64 -18.35 9.42
C ILE A 69 -18.26 -18.82 10.74
N SER A 70 -19.40 -18.23 11.13
CA SER A 70 -20.14 -18.63 12.34
C SER A 70 -20.69 -20.06 12.25
N CYS A 71 -21.01 -20.55 11.05
CA CYS A 71 -21.41 -21.94 10.82
C CYS A 71 -20.21 -22.90 10.81
N SER A 72 -19.15 -22.57 10.06
CA SER A 72 -17.94 -23.40 10.00
C SER A 72 -16.68 -22.57 9.81
N ALA A 73 -15.95 -22.39 10.91
CA ALA A 73 -14.60 -21.87 10.92
C ALA A 73 -13.56 -22.93 10.47
N GLN A 74 -13.89 -23.89 9.62
CA GLN A 74 -12.87 -24.75 8.98
C GLN A 74 -12.68 -24.42 7.49
N VAL A 75 -13.63 -23.71 6.90
CA VAL A 75 -13.62 -23.34 5.48
C VAL A 75 -12.64 -22.19 5.25
N ALA A 76 -11.53 -22.45 4.56
CA ALA A 76 -10.50 -21.46 4.23
C ALA A 76 -11.04 -20.32 3.36
N ASP A 77 -11.93 -20.67 2.43
CA ASP A 77 -12.50 -19.79 1.41
C ASP A 77 -13.16 -18.53 2.00
N PHE A 78 -13.75 -18.61 3.19
CA PHE A 78 -14.36 -17.45 3.85
C PHE A 78 -13.34 -16.40 4.25
N PHE A 79 -12.20 -16.82 4.82
CA PHE A 79 -11.14 -15.91 5.24
C PHE A 79 -10.48 -15.25 4.03
N TYR A 80 -10.26 -16.02 2.97
CA TYR A 80 -9.79 -15.49 1.70
C TYR A 80 -10.76 -14.47 1.10
N LEU A 81 -12.06 -14.80 1.04
CA LEU A 81 -13.08 -13.88 0.52
C LEU A 81 -13.23 -12.63 1.39
N ASN A 82 -13.08 -12.77 2.72
CA ASN A 82 -13.06 -11.63 3.64
C ASN A 82 -11.86 -10.70 3.36
N ALA A 83 -10.67 -11.26 3.15
CA ALA A 83 -9.49 -10.48 2.78
C ALA A 83 -9.70 -9.71 1.47
N LEU A 84 -10.32 -10.34 0.46
CA LEU A 84 -10.69 -9.67 -0.78
C LEU A 84 -11.70 -8.53 -0.57
N LEU A 85 -12.68 -8.72 0.31
CA LEU A 85 -13.67 -7.69 0.66
C LEU A 85 -13.03 -6.51 1.39
N LEU A 86 -12.10 -6.76 2.31
CA LEU A 86 -11.34 -5.72 3.00
C LEU A 86 -10.54 -4.85 2.02
N VAL A 87 -9.95 -5.45 0.97
CA VAL A 87 -9.29 -4.70 -0.10
C VAL A 87 -10.26 -3.77 -0.84
N GLN A 88 -11.50 -4.22 -1.11
CA GLN A 88 -12.51 -3.36 -1.76
C GLN A 88 -12.99 -2.19 -0.88
N GLN A 89 -12.73 -2.25 0.42
CA GLN A 89 -13.12 -1.23 1.40
C GLN A 89 -11.99 -0.25 1.71
N ASP A 90 -10.84 -0.38 1.03
CA ASP A 90 -9.60 0.34 1.33
C ASP A 90 -9.18 0.17 2.82
N ALA A 91 -9.36 -1.05 3.35
CA ALA A 91 -8.97 -1.38 4.72
C ALA A 91 -7.43 -1.41 4.86
N PRO A 92 -6.89 -1.18 6.07
CA PRO A 92 -5.47 -1.36 6.36
C PRO A 92 -4.94 -2.72 5.92
N ALA A 93 -3.71 -2.74 5.39
CA ALA A 93 -3.09 -3.96 4.89
C ALA A 93 -2.88 -5.00 6.00
N ALA A 94 -2.69 -4.57 7.25
CA ALA A 94 -2.68 -5.44 8.44
C ALA A 94 -3.95 -6.29 8.55
N ASP A 95 -5.13 -5.68 8.42
CA ASP A 95 -6.42 -6.39 8.55
C ASP A 95 -6.63 -7.37 7.38
N VAL A 96 -6.28 -6.94 6.17
CA VAL A 96 -6.30 -7.80 4.96
C VAL A 96 -5.41 -9.02 5.17
N LEU A 97 -4.20 -8.79 5.66
CA LEU A 97 -3.21 -9.82 5.88
C LEU A 97 -3.60 -10.81 6.96
N GLU A 98 -4.16 -10.32 8.08
CA GLU A 98 -4.67 -11.18 9.13
C GLU A 98 -5.69 -12.18 8.55
N GLN A 99 -6.66 -11.70 7.78
CA GLN A 99 -7.65 -12.57 7.15
C GLN A 99 -7.03 -13.50 6.10
N ALA A 100 -6.11 -13.00 5.28
CA ALA A 100 -5.44 -13.81 4.26
C ALA A 100 -4.63 -14.97 4.88
N GLU A 101 -3.91 -14.72 5.97
CA GLU A 101 -3.12 -15.72 6.69
C GLU A 101 -3.99 -16.73 7.43
N GLN A 102 -5.14 -16.30 7.96
CA GLN A 102 -6.11 -17.20 8.59
C GLN A 102 -6.66 -18.27 7.62
N ALA A 103 -6.71 -17.98 6.31
CA ALA A 103 -7.10 -18.95 5.29
C ALA A 103 -6.11 -20.13 5.18
N PHE A 104 -4.84 -19.91 5.54
CA PHE A 104 -3.76 -20.91 5.49
C PHE A 104 -3.43 -21.53 6.85
N ALA A 105 -4.21 -21.23 7.89
CA ALA A 105 -4.03 -21.84 9.20
C ALA A 105 -4.19 -23.37 9.16
N ASP A 106 -3.53 -24.07 10.08
CA ASP A 106 -3.57 -25.54 10.16
C ASP A 106 -5.01 -26.05 10.34
N GLY A 107 -5.37 -27.08 9.56
CA GLY A 107 -6.69 -27.72 9.63
C GLY A 107 -7.79 -27.02 8.84
N ARG A 108 -7.48 -25.96 8.07
CA ARG A 108 -8.41 -25.33 7.13
C ARG A 108 -8.57 -26.17 5.85
N LEU A 109 -9.77 -26.12 5.27
CA LEU A 109 -10.14 -26.85 4.05
C LEU A 109 -10.62 -25.89 2.97
N TRP A 110 -10.14 -26.10 1.75
CA TRP A 110 -10.50 -25.33 0.56
C TRP A 110 -11.58 -26.07 -0.23
N PHE A 111 -12.63 -25.36 -0.65
CA PHE A 111 -13.76 -25.96 -1.36
C PHE A 111 -14.03 -25.32 -2.72
N ARG A 112 -13.98 -23.99 -2.84
CA ARG A 112 -14.41 -23.26 -4.04
C ARG A 112 -13.26 -22.55 -4.74
N PHE A 113 -12.35 -21.96 -3.98
CA PHE A 113 -11.18 -21.27 -4.50
C PHE A 113 -9.96 -22.19 -4.55
N ASP A 114 -9.10 -21.93 -5.52
CA ASP A 114 -7.79 -22.57 -5.60
C ASP A 114 -6.85 -21.93 -4.56
N PRO A 115 -6.20 -22.72 -3.70
CA PRO A 115 -5.23 -22.18 -2.74
C PRO A 115 -4.03 -21.50 -3.39
N ALA A 116 -3.64 -21.86 -4.63
CA ALA A 116 -2.46 -21.26 -5.26
C ALA A 116 -2.61 -19.75 -5.60
N PRO A 117 -3.70 -19.29 -6.25
CA PRO A 117 -4.00 -17.86 -6.39
C PRO A 117 -4.16 -17.13 -5.05
N ALA A 118 -4.77 -17.77 -4.05
CA ALA A 118 -4.90 -17.17 -2.71
C ALA A 118 -3.55 -17.01 -2.01
N ALA A 119 -2.63 -17.96 -2.21
CA ALA A 119 -1.27 -17.92 -1.69
C ALA A 119 -0.48 -16.79 -2.36
N LEU A 120 -0.65 -16.61 -3.67
CA LEU A 120 -0.05 -15.50 -4.41
C LEU A 120 -0.55 -14.14 -3.92
N PHE A 121 -1.86 -14.00 -3.69
CA PHE A 121 -2.46 -12.80 -3.11
C PHE A 121 -1.87 -12.48 -1.73
N THR A 122 -1.81 -13.50 -0.86
CA THR A 122 -1.28 -13.36 0.51
C THR A 122 0.20 -13.01 0.49
N ALA A 123 1.00 -13.70 -0.34
CA ALA A 123 2.42 -13.42 -0.50
C ALA A 123 2.66 -12.00 -1.03
N SER A 124 1.84 -11.49 -1.95
CA SER A 124 1.95 -10.11 -2.42
C SER A 124 1.73 -9.10 -1.30
N ALA A 125 0.72 -9.31 -0.46
CA ALA A 125 0.49 -8.44 0.70
C ALA A 125 1.62 -8.55 1.74
N GLN A 126 2.20 -9.74 1.93
CA GLN A 126 3.35 -9.95 2.82
C GLN A 126 4.60 -9.24 2.29
N VAL A 127 4.86 -9.28 0.98
CA VAL A 127 5.97 -8.53 0.36
C VAL A 127 5.80 -7.03 0.57
N LYS A 128 4.60 -6.50 0.32
CA LYS A 128 4.29 -5.08 0.56
C LYS A 128 4.45 -4.66 2.03
N THR A 129 4.30 -5.58 2.97
CA THR A 129 4.49 -5.28 4.41
C THR A 129 5.86 -5.63 4.96
N GLY A 130 6.83 -5.89 4.07
CA GLY A 130 8.19 -6.25 4.46
C GLY A 130 8.37 -7.67 5.02
N ARG A 131 7.34 -8.52 4.97
CA ARG A 131 7.34 -9.90 5.50
C ARG A 131 7.85 -10.92 4.48
N TYR A 132 9.07 -10.66 3.99
CA TYR A 132 9.67 -11.37 2.86
C TYR A 132 9.92 -12.86 3.10
N THR A 133 10.26 -13.25 4.34
CA THR A 133 10.53 -14.66 4.69
C THR A 133 9.25 -15.50 4.63
N GLU A 134 8.15 -14.97 5.15
CA GLU A 134 6.83 -15.61 5.13
C GLU A 134 6.31 -15.73 3.69
N ALA A 135 6.43 -14.64 2.91
CA ALA A 135 6.06 -14.63 1.50
C ALA A 135 6.84 -15.68 0.69
N SER A 136 8.17 -15.77 0.89
CA SER A 136 9.00 -16.75 0.19
C SER A 136 8.59 -18.19 0.53
N ALA A 137 8.35 -18.47 1.82
CA ALA A 137 7.94 -19.81 2.26
C ALA A 137 6.58 -20.21 1.66
N LEU A 138 5.63 -19.28 1.63
CA LEU A 138 4.30 -19.50 1.07
C LEU A 138 4.38 -19.74 -0.46
N LEU A 139 5.18 -18.94 -1.18
CA LEU A 139 5.40 -19.13 -2.61
C LEU A 139 6.11 -20.44 -2.96
N ASP A 140 6.98 -20.95 -2.08
CA ASP A 140 7.64 -22.24 -2.26
C ASP A 140 6.70 -23.41 -1.96
N GLN A 141 5.84 -23.29 -0.94
CA GLN A 141 4.82 -24.29 -0.60
C GLN A 141 3.82 -24.49 -1.75
N TYR A 142 3.40 -23.40 -2.39
CA TYR A 142 2.42 -23.42 -3.48
C TYR A 142 3.03 -23.27 -4.87
N ALA A 143 4.34 -23.53 -5.00
CA ALA A 143 5.00 -23.57 -6.29
C ALA A 143 4.36 -24.64 -7.19
N ALA A 144 3.66 -24.21 -8.24
CA ALA A 144 2.94 -25.11 -9.12
C ALA A 144 3.89 -26.02 -9.92
N ALA A 145 3.56 -27.32 -10.00
CA ALA A 145 4.28 -28.29 -10.85
C ALA A 145 4.22 -27.95 -12.35
N ALA A 146 3.28 -27.10 -12.77
CA ALA A 146 3.12 -26.60 -14.13
C ALA A 146 4.08 -25.45 -14.52
N GLY A 147 4.97 -25.05 -13.61
CA GLY A 147 5.89 -23.93 -13.78
C GLY A 147 5.46 -22.71 -12.97
N VAL A 148 6.43 -21.88 -12.57
CA VAL A 148 6.22 -20.68 -11.76
C VAL A 148 5.52 -19.61 -12.61
N PRO A 149 4.33 -19.10 -12.20
CA PRO A 149 3.66 -17.99 -12.89
C PRO A 149 4.51 -16.71 -12.88
N ALA A 150 4.27 -15.79 -13.83
CA ALA A 150 4.97 -14.51 -13.91
C ALA A 150 4.86 -13.71 -12.61
N ASP A 151 3.67 -13.66 -12.02
CA ASP A 151 3.39 -12.92 -10.78
C ASP A 151 4.19 -13.47 -9.59
N ALA A 152 4.25 -14.80 -9.44
CA ALA A 152 5.05 -15.44 -8.41
C ALA A 152 6.56 -15.18 -8.62
N GLN A 153 7.01 -15.16 -9.88
CA GLN A 153 8.41 -14.85 -10.19
C GLN A 153 8.73 -13.38 -9.93
N LEU A 154 7.80 -12.46 -10.18
CA LEU A 154 7.97 -11.04 -9.89
C LEU A 154 8.15 -10.82 -8.38
N LEU A 155 7.28 -11.41 -7.54
CA LEU A 155 7.42 -11.35 -6.09
C LEU A 155 8.75 -11.94 -5.60
N ARG A 156 9.21 -13.04 -6.22
CA ARG A 156 10.54 -13.62 -5.91
C ARG A 156 11.69 -12.67 -6.26
N CYS A 157 11.56 -11.89 -7.32
CA CYS A 157 12.56 -10.87 -7.66
C CYS A 157 12.54 -9.73 -6.64
N GLU A 158 11.35 -9.26 -6.23
CA GLU A 158 11.18 -8.23 -5.20
C GLU A 158 11.79 -8.67 -3.86
N ILE A 159 11.46 -9.88 -3.40
CA ILE A 159 12.04 -10.49 -2.20
C ILE A 159 13.57 -10.56 -2.29
N ALA A 160 14.12 -10.96 -3.44
CA ALA A 160 15.56 -11.07 -3.63
C ALA A 160 16.26 -9.70 -3.59
N TYR A 161 15.62 -8.65 -4.11
CA TYR A 161 16.09 -7.28 -4.00
C TYR A 161 16.06 -6.80 -2.55
N ALA A 162 14.96 -7.01 -1.84
CA ALA A 162 14.80 -6.61 -0.44
C ALA A 162 15.77 -7.32 0.51
N ALA A 163 16.15 -8.57 0.22
CA ALA A 163 17.16 -9.32 0.98
C ALA A 163 18.60 -8.77 0.85
N GLY A 164 18.82 -7.70 0.07
CA GLY A 164 20.14 -7.10 -0.17
C GLY A 164 21.03 -7.91 -1.12
N GLY A 165 20.48 -8.96 -1.75
CA GLY A 165 21.20 -9.87 -2.63
C GLY A 165 21.21 -9.38 -4.08
N SER A 166 21.78 -8.22 -4.38
CA SER A 166 21.70 -7.60 -5.72
C SER A 166 22.16 -8.53 -6.85
N SER A 167 23.17 -9.38 -6.63
CA SER A 167 23.58 -10.36 -7.66
C SER A 167 22.51 -11.44 -7.90
N SER A 168 21.97 -12.04 -6.84
CA SER A 168 20.96 -13.10 -6.95
C SER A 168 19.64 -12.56 -7.52
N ALA A 169 19.26 -11.35 -7.13
CA ALA A 169 18.11 -10.65 -7.68
C ALA A 169 18.27 -10.44 -9.19
N ARG A 170 19.45 -9.97 -9.65
CA ARG A 170 19.76 -9.80 -11.08
C ARG A 170 19.75 -11.11 -11.85
N ASP A 171 20.22 -12.21 -11.27
CA ASP A 171 20.16 -13.54 -11.89
C ASP A 171 18.70 -13.99 -12.09
N LEU A 172 17.86 -13.86 -11.06
CA LEU A 172 16.43 -14.17 -11.13
C LEU A 172 15.71 -13.29 -12.15
N LEU A 173 16.02 -12.00 -12.16
CA LEU A 173 15.40 -11.03 -13.05
C LEU A 173 15.83 -11.24 -14.50
N SER A 174 17.10 -11.53 -14.76
CA SER A 174 17.59 -11.88 -16.10
C SER A 174 16.90 -13.13 -16.65
N ALA A 175 16.72 -14.16 -15.81
CA ALA A 175 15.95 -15.34 -16.17
C ALA A 175 14.48 -15.01 -16.47
N ALA A 176 13.86 -14.13 -15.66
CA ALA A 176 12.49 -13.70 -15.85
C ALA A 176 12.30 -12.89 -17.14
N LEU A 177 13.19 -11.93 -17.45
CA LEU A 177 13.16 -11.14 -18.67
C LEU A 177 13.25 -11.98 -19.94
N ARG A 178 14.01 -13.08 -19.91
CA ARG A 178 14.08 -14.04 -21.04
C ARG A 178 12.83 -14.89 -21.17
N ARG A 179 12.17 -15.19 -20.06
CA ARG A 179 10.96 -16.04 -20.03
C ARG A 179 9.69 -15.25 -20.35
N TRP A 180 9.60 -14.01 -19.89
CA TRP A 180 8.49 -13.09 -20.09
C TRP A 180 8.97 -11.74 -20.66
N PRO A 181 9.51 -11.71 -21.89
CA PRO A 181 10.11 -10.49 -22.45
C PRO A 181 9.12 -9.33 -22.66
N SER A 182 7.82 -9.65 -22.78
CA SER A 182 6.75 -8.66 -22.99
C SER A 182 6.06 -8.21 -21.70
N ASP A 183 6.46 -8.74 -20.54
CA ASP A 183 5.90 -8.31 -19.25
C ASP A 183 6.73 -7.12 -18.73
N SER A 184 6.14 -5.93 -18.78
CA SER A 184 6.81 -4.66 -18.42
C SER A 184 7.14 -4.57 -16.92
N ARG A 185 6.53 -5.40 -16.08
CA ARG A 185 6.74 -5.33 -14.62
C ARG A 185 8.17 -5.70 -14.24
N PHE A 186 8.81 -6.62 -14.96
CA PHE A 186 10.22 -6.97 -14.70
C PHE A 186 11.19 -5.83 -15.06
N PRO A 187 11.10 -5.20 -16.26
CA PRO A 187 11.82 -3.96 -16.55
C PRO A 187 11.57 -2.82 -15.57
N VAL A 188 10.31 -2.60 -15.16
CA VAL A 188 9.97 -1.55 -14.19
C VAL A 188 10.65 -1.81 -12.85
N LEU A 189 10.59 -3.05 -12.34
CA LEU A 189 11.29 -3.45 -11.13
C LEU A 189 12.80 -3.22 -11.25
N PHE A 190 13.41 -3.67 -12.36
CA PHE A 190 14.84 -3.46 -12.61
C PHE A 190 15.23 -1.99 -12.50
N PHE A 191 14.57 -1.13 -13.27
CA PHE A 191 14.95 0.27 -13.32
C PHE A 191 14.67 0.97 -12.00
N ARG A 192 13.56 0.66 -11.32
CA ARG A 192 13.26 1.23 -10.00
C ARG A 192 14.35 0.91 -8.98
N MET A 193 14.77 -0.36 -8.89
CA MET A 193 15.75 -0.80 -7.89
C MET A 193 17.19 -0.41 -8.21
N GLU A 194 17.53 -0.26 -9.50
CA GLU A 194 18.92 -0.02 -9.93
C GLU A 194 19.14 1.40 -10.46
N THR A 195 18.15 2.29 -10.36
CA THR A 195 18.26 3.69 -10.83
C THR A 195 19.52 4.33 -10.24
N PRO A 196 20.42 4.87 -11.08
CA PRO A 196 21.59 5.58 -10.60
C PRO A 196 21.14 6.75 -9.73
N GLY A 197 21.67 6.85 -8.51
CA GLY A 197 21.39 7.98 -7.64
C GLY A 197 21.80 9.32 -8.28
N LEU A 198 21.17 10.40 -7.82
CA LEU A 198 21.42 11.77 -8.29
C LEU A 198 22.90 12.20 -8.25
N ASN A 199 23.70 11.53 -7.40
CA ASN A 199 25.13 11.79 -7.22
C ASN A 199 26.01 11.27 -8.37
N GLY A 200 25.45 10.70 -9.44
CA GLY A 200 26.18 10.39 -10.67
C GLY A 200 27.16 9.22 -10.54
N THR A 201 26.97 8.33 -9.57
CA THR A 201 27.71 7.07 -9.52
C THR A 201 27.33 6.23 -10.74
N VAL A 202 28.32 5.98 -11.60
CA VAL A 202 28.16 5.11 -12.76
C VAL A 202 27.78 3.71 -12.26
N PRO A 203 26.66 3.14 -12.72
CA PRO A 203 26.28 1.78 -12.34
C PRO A 203 27.34 0.76 -12.74
N GLU A 204 27.39 -0.35 -12.00
CA GLU A 204 28.25 -1.48 -12.35
C GLU A 204 28.01 -1.97 -13.79
N ASP A 205 29.05 -2.47 -14.46
CA ASP A 205 28.97 -2.97 -15.85
C ASP A 205 27.84 -3.99 -16.06
N ARG A 206 27.57 -4.82 -15.05
CA ARG A 206 26.50 -5.81 -15.08
C ARG A 206 25.10 -5.18 -15.12
N ILE A 207 24.90 -4.07 -14.40
CA ILE A 207 23.65 -3.30 -14.42
C ILE A 207 23.49 -2.68 -15.80
N LEU A 208 24.53 -2.05 -16.32
CA LEU A 208 24.50 -1.44 -17.66
C LEU A 208 24.24 -2.48 -18.77
N ALA A 209 24.79 -3.69 -18.66
CA ALA A 209 24.52 -4.77 -19.59
C ALA A 209 23.05 -5.20 -19.59
N LEU A 210 22.44 -5.38 -18.42
CA LEU A 210 21.01 -5.72 -18.29
C LEU A 210 20.12 -4.57 -18.77
N ALA A 211 20.45 -3.33 -18.41
CA ALA A 211 19.75 -2.14 -18.90
C ALA A 211 19.79 -2.09 -20.44
N SER A 212 20.95 -2.32 -21.05
CA SER A 212 21.10 -2.36 -22.50
C SER A 212 20.26 -3.47 -23.15
N GLU A 213 20.16 -4.65 -22.53
CA GLU A 213 19.31 -5.75 -23.01
C GLU A 213 17.83 -5.33 -22.98
N ILE A 214 17.35 -4.78 -21.85
CA ILE A 214 15.98 -4.31 -21.68
C ILE A 214 15.63 -3.22 -22.69
N LEU A 215 16.48 -2.18 -22.82
CA LEU A 215 16.28 -1.06 -23.74
C LEU A 215 16.19 -1.53 -25.20
N SER A 216 17.00 -2.52 -25.58
CA SER A 216 17.00 -3.11 -26.92
C SER A 216 15.73 -3.93 -27.19
N VAL A 217 15.34 -4.80 -26.25
CA VAL A 217 14.15 -5.66 -26.38
C VAL A 217 12.87 -4.83 -26.45
N TRP A 218 12.75 -3.82 -25.58
CA TRP A 218 11.56 -2.99 -25.50
C TRP A 218 11.54 -1.85 -26.51
N ASN A 219 12.70 -1.52 -27.10
CA ASN A 219 12.88 -0.40 -28.01
C ASN A 219 12.22 0.88 -27.47
N ILE A 220 12.55 1.24 -26.22
CA ILE A 220 11.77 2.19 -25.42
C ILE A 220 11.52 3.52 -26.13
N ALA A 221 12.46 4.03 -26.91
CA ALA A 221 12.33 5.31 -27.58
C ALA A 221 11.29 5.33 -28.73
N ASP A 222 11.10 4.17 -29.37
CA ASP A 222 10.33 4.05 -30.62
C ASP A 222 9.11 3.13 -30.48
N ASN A 223 8.93 2.48 -29.32
CA ASN A 223 7.78 1.64 -29.03
C ASN A 223 6.63 2.47 -28.42
N PRO A 224 5.51 2.70 -29.13
CA PRO A 224 4.37 3.45 -28.60
C PRO A 224 3.60 2.69 -27.51
N ASP A 225 3.75 1.37 -27.43
CA ASP A 225 3.06 0.52 -26.46
C ASP A 225 3.86 0.36 -25.15
N ALA A 226 5.06 0.95 -25.07
CA ALA A 226 5.86 0.93 -23.85
C ALA A 226 5.16 1.78 -22.76
N PRO A 227 4.91 1.23 -21.55
CA PRO A 227 4.29 1.99 -20.48
C PRO A 227 5.05 3.28 -20.16
N ALA A 228 4.32 4.35 -19.83
CA ALA A 228 4.91 5.65 -19.52
C ALA A 228 5.89 5.57 -18.33
N GLU A 229 5.53 4.80 -17.30
CA GLU A 229 6.39 4.61 -16.13
C GLU A 229 7.71 3.91 -16.49
N LEU A 230 7.66 2.82 -17.26
CA LEU A 230 8.86 2.14 -17.75
C LEU A 230 9.75 3.09 -18.56
N SER A 231 9.11 3.90 -19.40
CA SER A 231 9.80 4.88 -20.24
C SER A 231 10.52 5.92 -19.40
N LEU A 232 9.86 6.45 -18.37
CA LEU A 232 10.41 7.43 -17.44
C LEU A 232 11.58 6.86 -16.65
N LEU A 233 11.40 5.70 -16.02
CA LEU A 233 12.43 5.04 -15.21
C LEU A 233 13.67 4.66 -16.03
N SER A 234 13.53 4.47 -17.35
CA SER A 234 14.64 4.18 -18.24
C SER A 234 15.53 5.39 -18.58
N VAL A 235 15.04 6.62 -18.38
CA VAL A 235 15.72 7.86 -18.82
C VAL A 235 17.16 8.00 -18.29
N PRO A 236 17.45 7.74 -16.99
CA PRO A 236 18.82 7.79 -16.49
C PRO A 236 19.77 6.84 -17.24
N PHE A 237 19.30 5.64 -17.60
CA PHE A 237 20.07 4.65 -18.35
C PHE A 237 20.20 5.01 -19.82
N LEU A 238 19.14 5.53 -20.45
CA LEU A 238 19.20 6.07 -21.81
C LEU A 238 20.26 7.16 -21.91
N ARG A 239 20.36 8.05 -20.90
CA ARG A 239 21.36 9.12 -20.88
C ARG A 239 22.80 8.60 -20.93
N ILE A 240 23.04 7.42 -20.37
CA ILE A 240 24.36 6.75 -20.36
C ILE A 240 24.58 5.94 -21.64
N LEU A 241 23.60 5.13 -22.05
CA LEU A 241 23.76 4.09 -23.07
C LEU A 241 23.33 4.53 -24.48
N GLN A 242 22.33 5.41 -24.58
CA GLN A 242 21.67 5.84 -25.82
C GLN A 242 21.23 7.33 -25.71
N PRO A 243 22.17 8.28 -25.54
CA PRO A 243 21.84 9.68 -25.22
C PRO A 243 20.94 10.35 -26.28
N GLU A 244 21.03 9.93 -27.54
CA GLU A 244 20.19 10.39 -28.64
C GLU A 244 18.70 10.02 -28.50
N ALA A 245 18.38 9.02 -27.69
CA ALA A 245 17.01 8.56 -27.46
C ALA A 245 16.29 9.38 -26.38
N VAL A 246 17.03 10.03 -25.46
CA VAL A 246 16.45 10.70 -24.28
C VAL A 246 15.39 11.73 -24.66
N SER A 247 15.73 12.68 -25.53
CA SER A 247 14.79 13.76 -25.91
C SER A 247 13.53 13.20 -26.58
N ARG A 248 13.63 12.11 -27.35
CA ARG A 248 12.47 11.46 -27.97
C ARG A 248 11.58 10.80 -26.92
N THR A 249 12.17 10.04 -26.00
CA THR A 249 11.46 9.37 -24.91
C THR A 249 10.72 10.37 -24.02
N VAL A 250 11.41 11.43 -23.57
CA VAL A 250 10.80 12.46 -22.71
C VAL A 250 9.70 13.22 -23.44
N ARG A 251 9.86 13.53 -24.73
CA ARG A 251 8.79 14.14 -25.55
C ARG A 251 7.56 13.25 -25.65
N ARG A 252 7.72 11.93 -25.81
CA ARG A 252 6.58 11.01 -25.83
C ARG A 252 5.84 11.04 -24.49
N ILE A 253 6.56 10.85 -23.39
CA ILE A 253 5.96 10.85 -22.04
C ILE A 253 5.18 12.16 -21.82
N TRP A 254 5.78 13.29 -22.18
CA TRP A 254 5.17 14.60 -21.93
C TRP A 254 3.98 14.91 -22.84
N TYR A 255 4.10 14.73 -24.16
CA TYR A 255 3.12 15.21 -25.13
C TYR A 255 2.12 14.16 -25.61
N MET A 256 2.47 12.86 -25.52
CA MET A 256 1.63 11.77 -26.03
C MET A 256 0.97 11.00 -24.89
N ASP A 257 1.75 10.57 -23.90
CA ASP A 257 1.24 9.77 -22.78
C ASP A 257 0.55 10.67 -21.75
N GLY A 258 1.21 11.77 -21.39
CA GLY A 258 0.73 12.77 -20.43
C GLY A 258 0.92 12.37 -18.97
N LEU A 259 0.94 13.35 -18.07
CA LEU A 259 1.19 13.08 -16.64
C LEU A 259 0.13 12.22 -15.96
N ALA A 260 -1.09 12.18 -16.50
CA ALA A 260 -2.18 11.35 -15.96
C ALA A 260 -1.98 9.84 -16.21
N SER A 261 -1.07 9.44 -17.11
CA SER A 261 -0.74 8.03 -17.33
C SER A 261 0.34 7.51 -16.37
N LEU A 262 0.90 8.38 -15.53
CA LEU A 262 1.93 8.04 -14.55
C LEU A 262 1.31 7.95 -13.15
N PRO A 263 1.89 7.13 -12.26
CA PRO A 263 1.64 7.28 -10.83
C PRO A 263 1.90 8.71 -10.38
N ALA A 264 1.10 9.25 -9.46
CA ALA A 264 1.27 10.62 -8.96
C ALA A 264 2.67 10.86 -8.36
N THR A 265 3.28 9.84 -7.77
CA THR A 265 4.67 9.89 -7.27
C THR A 265 5.71 9.97 -8.38
N ALA A 266 5.40 9.48 -9.59
CA ALA A 266 6.31 9.49 -10.74
C ALA A 266 6.17 10.78 -11.58
N ALA A 267 4.99 11.41 -11.59
CA ALA A 267 4.73 12.61 -12.38
C ALA A 267 5.71 13.79 -12.11
N PRO A 268 6.12 14.08 -10.86
CA PRO A 268 7.13 15.09 -10.56
C PRO A 268 8.45 14.85 -11.30
N PHE A 269 8.92 13.60 -11.38
CA PHE A 269 10.16 13.26 -12.11
C PHE A 269 10.01 13.51 -13.61
N ALA A 270 8.85 13.20 -14.20
CA ALA A 270 8.60 13.47 -15.62
C ALA A 270 8.61 14.99 -15.93
N ALA A 271 8.07 15.81 -15.03
CA ALA A 271 8.15 17.27 -15.15
C ALA A 271 9.60 17.76 -15.12
N VAL A 272 10.42 17.24 -14.20
CA VAL A 272 11.85 17.60 -14.14
C VAL A 272 12.59 17.15 -15.40
N GLU A 273 12.33 15.95 -15.94
CA GLU A 273 12.94 15.50 -17.19
C GLU A 273 12.53 16.37 -18.39
N ALA A 274 11.26 16.75 -18.50
CA ALA A 274 10.78 17.63 -19.55
C ALA A 274 11.47 19.01 -19.49
N PHE A 275 11.68 19.54 -18.28
CA PHE A 275 12.43 20.77 -18.05
C PHE A 275 13.90 20.65 -18.45
N ARG A 276 14.57 19.57 -18.04
CA ARG A 276 15.99 19.30 -18.39
C ARG A 276 16.20 19.18 -19.90
N GLU A 277 15.25 18.56 -20.59
CA GLU A 277 15.25 18.43 -22.06
C GLU A 277 14.71 19.69 -22.78
N ARG A 278 14.45 20.79 -22.05
CA ARG A 278 14.01 22.10 -22.55
C ARG A 278 12.71 22.03 -23.35
N LEU A 279 11.82 21.13 -22.95
CA LEU A 279 10.48 21.00 -23.53
C LEU A 279 9.49 21.97 -22.90
N ILE A 280 9.77 22.40 -21.67
CA ILE A 280 8.98 23.32 -20.85
C ILE A 280 9.89 24.32 -20.14
N THR A 281 9.30 25.45 -19.75
CA THR A 281 9.94 26.56 -19.03
C THR A 281 9.98 26.35 -17.51
N GLY A 282 10.70 27.21 -16.80
CA GLY A 282 10.74 27.22 -15.33
C GLY A 282 9.36 27.39 -14.67
N GLY A 283 8.47 28.20 -15.24
CA GLY A 283 7.11 28.35 -14.70
C GLY A 283 6.27 27.09 -14.86
N GLU A 284 6.32 26.50 -16.06
CA GLU A 284 5.54 25.29 -16.41
C GLU A 284 5.99 24.06 -15.61
N VAL A 285 7.29 23.91 -15.33
CA VAL A 285 7.77 22.81 -14.50
C VAL A 285 7.25 22.92 -13.06
N LEU A 286 7.15 24.13 -12.50
CA LEU A 286 6.62 24.30 -11.14
C LEU A 286 5.14 23.91 -11.08
N ASP A 287 4.33 24.36 -12.03
CA ASP A 287 2.91 24.01 -12.06
C ASP A 287 2.70 22.50 -12.23
N ALA A 288 3.47 21.87 -13.10
CA ALA A 288 3.38 20.43 -13.33
C ALA A 288 3.94 19.58 -12.18
N PHE A 289 5.04 20.02 -11.56
CA PHE A 289 5.68 19.32 -10.45
C PHE A 289 4.79 19.26 -9.21
N PHE A 290 4.07 20.35 -8.92
CA PHE A 290 3.16 20.45 -7.78
C PHE A 290 1.71 20.04 -8.08
N LEU A 291 1.44 19.47 -9.26
CA LEU A 291 0.08 19.11 -9.69
C LEU A 291 -0.62 18.14 -8.72
N TYR A 292 0.11 17.15 -8.22
CA TYR A 292 -0.40 16.10 -7.31
C TYR A 292 0.13 16.26 -5.88
N GLN A 293 0.34 17.50 -5.42
CA GLN A 293 0.93 17.79 -4.10
C GLN A 293 0.17 17.15 -2.93
N GLU A 294 -1.13 16.90 -3.06
CA GLU A 294 -1.95 16.25 -2.02
C GLU A 294 -1.71 14.73 -1.93
N GLU A 295 -1.28 14.09 -3.03
CA GLU A 295 -1.03 12.64 -3.07
C GLU A 295 0.35 12.27 -2.50
N GLY A 296 1.25 13.25 -2.37
CA GLY A 296 2.60 13.06 -1.87
C GLY A 296 3.65 13.23 -2.96
N ILE A 297 4.47 14.28 -2.84
CA ILE A 297 5.64 14.48 -3.69
C ILE A 297 6.85 13.78 -3.05
N PRO A 298 7.51 12.86 -3.76
CA PRO A 298 8.75 12.25 -3.26
C PRO A 298 9.82 13.30 -2.99
N VAL A 299 10.47 13.24 -1.83
CA VAL A 299 11.57 14.14 -1.47
C VAL A 299 12.69 14.07 -2.50
N GLU A 300 12.95 12.88 -3.04
CA GLU A 300 13.94 12.62 -4.09
C GLU A 300 13.60 13.37 -5.38
N ALA A 301 12.32 13.54 -5.71
CA ALA A 301 11.90 14.34 -6.85
C ALA A 301 12.17 15.84 -6.63
N LEU A 302 11.98 16.32 -5.39
CA LEU A 302 12.27 17.71 -5.03
C LEU A 302 13.78 18.00 -5.06
N GLU A 303 14.58 17.07 -4.55
CA GLU A 303 16.05 17.12 -4.70
C GLU A 303 16.44 17.14 -6.19
N TYR A 304 15.76 16.33 -7.01
CA TYR A 304 16.02 16.29 -8.44
C TYR A 304 15.67 17.60 -9.15
N LEU A 305 14.54 18.22 -8.80
CA LEU A 305 14.16 19.54 -9.28
C LEU A 305 15.19 20.60 -8.89
N CYS A 306 15.65 20.60 -7.63
CA CYS A 306 16.68 21.51 -7.16
C CYS A 306 17.99 21.34 -7.94
N ALA A 307 18.44 20.10 -8.17
CA ALA A 307 19.63 19.82 -8.97
C ALA A 307 19.48 20.26 -10.43
N ALA A 308 18.29 20.10 -11.03
CA ALA A 308 18.01 20.61 -12.37
C ALA A 308 18.05 22.15 -12.41
N ALA A 309 17.43 22.81 -11.43
CA ALA A 309 17.43 24.26 -11.26
C ALA A 309 18.84 24.85 -11.03
N GLU A 310 19.75 24.09 -10.41
CA GLU A 310 21.14 24.52 -10.24
C GLU A 310 21.89 24.69 -11.57
N THR A 311 21.65 23.78 -12.51
CA THR A 311 22.31 23.75 -13.83
C THR A 311 21.52 24.49 -14.92
N SER A 312 20.35 25.03 -14.58
CA SER A 312 19.45 25.71 -15.51
C SER A 312 20.00 27.07 -15.96
N PRO A 313 19.80 27.46 -17.23
CA PRO A 313 20.07 28.82 -17.70
C PRO A 313 19.01 29.85 -17.25
N GLU A 314 17.86 29.41 -16.71
CA GLU A 314 16.79 30.27 -16.17
C GLU A 314 17.00 30.43 -14.66
N PRO A 315 17.65 31.51 -14.16
CA PRO A 315 17.92 31.67 -12.73
C PRO A 315 16.64 31.87 -11.90
N GLU A 316 15.56 32.36 -12.51
CA GLU A 316 14.28 32.64 -11.85
C GLU A 316 13.62 31.39 -11.28
N ILE A 317 13.96 30.19 -11.80
CA ILE A 317 13.42 28.93 -11.30
C ILE A 317 13.71 28.73 -9.81
N ARG A 318 14.89 29.15 -9.34
CA ARG A 318 15.29 28.97 -7.94
C ARG A 318 14.46 29.83 -7.01
N GLU A 319 14.16 31.06 -7.43
CA GLU A 319 13.26 31.97 -6.71
C GLU A 319 11.84 31.43 -6.72
N GLY A 320 11.39 30.86 -7.85
CA GLY A 320 10.09 30.21 -7.97
C GLY A 320 9.93 28.99 -7.05
N ILE A 321 10.94 28.13 -6.96
CA ILE A 321 10.97 27.00 -6.02
C ILE A 321 10.88 27.51 -4.58
N ALA A 322 11.71 28.49 -4.20
CA ALA A 322 11.71 29.04 -2.85
C ALA A 322 10.35 29.68 -2.49
N ALA A 323 9.75 30.42 -3.42
CA ALA A 323 8.43 31.01 -3.24
C ALA A 323 7.35 29.92 -3.02
N ARG A 324 7.31 28.91 -3.89
CA ARG A 324 6.36 27.78 -3.77
C ARG A 324 6.53 27.02 -2.45
N LEU A 325 7.76 26.73 -2.04
CA LEU A 325 8.03 26.04 -0.77
C LEU A 325 7.65 26.89 0.45
N SER A 326 7.78 28.21 0.37
CA SER A 326 7.44 29.11 1.49
C SER A 326 5.93 29.16 1.80
N GLU A 327 5.09 28.86 0.81
CA GLU A 327 3.63 28.82 0.95
C GLU A 327 3.06 27.39 0.81
N TYR A 328 3.93 26.38 0.72
CA TYR A 328 3.54 25.01 0.37
C TYR A 328 2.46 24.46 1.30
N GLY A 329 1.43 23.89 0.69
CA GLY A 329 0.37 23.12 1.33
C GLY A 329 0.20 21.83 0.52
N GLY A 330 0.44 20.70 1.16
CA GLY A 330 0.50 19.39 0.49
C GLY A 330 1.33 18.41 1.30
N VAL A 331 1.71 17.29 0.69
CA VAL A 331 2.44 16.20 1.34
C VAL A 331 3.80 16.02 0.68
N LEU A 332 4.85 15.85 1.49
CA LEU A 332 6.11 15.29 1.04
C LEU A 332 6.23 13.87 1.55
N SER A 333 6.69 12.96 0.70
CA SER A 333 6.83 11.54 1.02
C SER A 333 8.28 11.08 0.87
N ALA A 334 8.71 10.13 1.70
CA ALA A 334 10.01 9.49 1.58
C ALA A 334 9.88 7.98 1.71
N ASP A 335 10.64 7.27 0.90
CA ASP A 335 10.86 5.83 0.99
C ASP A 335 12.21 5.60 1.68
N THR A 336 12.16 5.31 2.98
CA THR A 336 13.36 5.22 3.82
C THR A 336 13.99 3.83 3.80
N ASN A 337 13.24 2.80 3.37
CA ASN A 337 13.70 1.42 3.30
C ASN A 337 14.10 0.99 1.87
N GLY A 338 13.75 1.80 0.86
CA GLY A 338 14.12 1.61 -0.55
C GLY A 338 13.34 0.53 -1.27
N ASP A 339 12.14 0.15 -0.79
CA ASP A 339 11.29 -0.87 -1.41
C ASP A 339 10.34 -0.33 -2.51
N GLY A 340 10.37 0.99 -2.74
CA GLY A 340 9.56 1.68 -3.73
C GLY A 340 8.20 2.15 -3.22
N ILE A 341 7.89 1.99 -1.93
CA ILE A 341 6.67 2.47 -1.29
C ILE A 341 7.07 3.43 -0.15
N ALA A 342 6.48 4.62 -0.16
CA ALA A 342 6.81 5.62 0.85
C ALA A 342 6.25 5.25 2.24
N ASP A 343 7.15 5.00 3.18
CA ASP A 343 6.85 4.75 4.59
C ASP A 343 6.69 6.03 5.44
N THR A 344 7.19 7.16 4.93
CA THR A 344 7.15 8.45 5.64
C THR A 344 6.35 9.46 4.84
N ARG A 345 5.43 10.16 5.50
CA ARG A 345 4.68 11.29 4.93
C ARG A 345 4.68 12.47 5.89
N VAL A 346 5.03 13.64 5.38
CA VAL A 346 5.02 14.90 6.12
C VAL A 346 4.06 15.84 5.42
N SER A 347 3.01 16.25 6.12
CA SER A 347 2.04 17.18 5.59
C SER A 347 2.40 18.61 5.97
N TYR A 348 2.33 19.51 5.00
CA TYR A 348 2.71 20.91 5.13
C TYR A 348 1.52 21.85 5.01
N ARG A 349 1.60 22.98 5.69
CA ARG A 349 0.67 24.11 5.55
C ARG A 349 1.45 25.40 5.71
N LEU A 350 1.31 26.33 4.75
CA LEU A 350 2.04 27.60 4.73
C LEU A 350 3.57 27.39 4.87
N GLY A 351 4.09 26.42 4.11
CA GLY A 351 5.52 26.09 4.06
C GLY A 351 6.09 25.46 5.32
N ARG A 352 5.25 24.99 6.25
CA ARG A 352 5.68 24.41 7.53
C ARG A 352 5.05 23.04 7.76
N PRO A 353 5.79 22.07 8.32
CA PRO A 353 5.20 20.81 8.75
C PRO A 353 4.04 21.06 9.73
N TYR A 354 2.91 20.40 9.49
CA TYR A 354 1.77 20.38 10.41
C TYR A 354 1.50 18.98 10.97
N SER A 355 1.83 17.92 10.21
CA SER A 355 1.77 16.54 10.71
C SER A 355 2.83 15.66 10.07
N VAL A 356 3.22 14.62 10.79
CA VAL A 356 4.12 13.56 10.31
C VAL A 356 3.47 12.21 10.55
N PHE A 357 3.54 11.34 9.55
CA PHE A 357 3.09 9.96 9.55
C PHE A 357 4.26 9.06 9.17
N TYR A 358 4.51 8.03 9.98
CA TYR A 358 5.54 7.03 9.71
C TYR A 358 4.96 5.64 9.93
N ASP A 359 4.90 4.87 8.83
CA ASP A 359 4.40 3.51 8.74
C ASP A 359 5.46 2.67 8.03
N ARG A 360 6.41 2.17 8.83
CA ARG A 360 7.60 1.45 8.39
C ARG A 360 7.26 0.12 7.71
N ASN A 361 6.22 -0.55 8.21
CA ASN A 361 5.81 -1.87 7.75
C ASN A 361 4.67 -1.79 6.72
N GLN A 362 4.23 -0.58 6.37
CA GLN A 362 3.23 -0.29 5.33
C GLN A 362 1.91 -1.07 5.55
N ASP A 363 1.59 -1.34 6.81
CA ASP A 363 0.43 -2.14 7.19
C ASP A 363 -0.84 -1.28 7.35
N GLY A 364 -0.72 0.04 7.24
CA GLY A 364 -1.79 1.03 7.41
C GLY A 364 -1.96 1.50 8.86
N TYR A 365 -1.20 0.96 9.81
CA TYR A 365 -1.14 1.39 11.20
C TYR A 365 0.25 1.95 11.55
N PRO A 366 0.40 3.28 11.61
CA PRO A 366 1.71 3.91 11.74
C PRO A 366 2.39 3.58 13.07
N GLU A 367 3.71 3.39 13.06
CA GLU A 367 4.52 3.34 14.28
C GLU A 367 4.65 4.71 14.95
N MET A 368 4.49 5.80 14.19
CA MET A 368 4.58 7.15 14.74
C MET A 368 3.66 8.13 14.02
N LEU A 369 2.97 8.94 14.82
CA LEU A 369 2.19 10.09 14.40
C LEU A 369 2.70 11.33 15.14
N ALA A 370 2.98 12.43 14.45
CA ALA A 370 3.33 13.69 15.09
C ALA A 370 2.41 14.82 14.64
N GLU A 371 1.99 15.64 15.59
CA GLU A 371 1.36 16.93 15.34
C GLU A 371 2.37 18.04 15.55
N CYS A 372 2.41 18.98 14.60
CA CYS A 372 3.38 20.07 14.60
C CYS A 372 2.70 21.44 14.77
N GLY A 373 3.33 22.30 15.57
CA GLY A 373 2.95 23.67 15.85
C GLY A 373 4.05 24.59 15.34
N PHE A 374 3.72 25.45 14.37
CA PHE A 374 4.67 26.36 13.71
C PHE A 374 5.90 25.66 13.06
N GLY A 375 5.76 24.38 12.71
CA GLY A 375 6.79 23.58 12.04
C GLY A 375 7.62 22.71 12.99
N GLU A 376 7.38 22.75 14.30
CA GLU A 376 8.02 21.88 15.28
C GLU A 376 7.01 20.91 15.90
N PRO A 377 7.39 19.66 16.21
CA PRO A 377 6.51 18.73 16.91
C PRO A 377 6.07 19.28 18.28
N VAL A 378 4.76 19.22 18.54
CA VAL A 378 4.13 19.55 19.83
C VAL A 378 3.63 18.29 20.52
N SER A 379 3.22 17.30 19.74
CA SER A 379 2.82 15.98 20.23
C SER A 379 3.32 14.91 19.29
N VAL A 380 3.83 13.81 19.85
CA VAL A 380 4.20 12.62 19.11
C VAL A 380 3.56 11.42 19.78
N PHE A 381 2.75 10.68 19.03
CA PHE A 381 2.11 9.45 19.46
C PHE A 381 2.81 8.25 18.82
N PHE A 382 3.05 7.23 19.64
CA PHE A 382 3.63 5.96 19.26
C PHE A 382 2.60 4.86 19.53
N PRO A 383 1.72 4.56 18.55
CA PRO A 383 0.63 3.60 18.73
C PRO A 383 1.08 2.22 19.26
N PRO A 384 2.17 1.59 18.76
CA PRO A 384 2.56 0.25 19.20
C PRO A 384 2.96 0.18 20.69
N GLN A 385 3.51 1.28 21.23
CA GLN A 385 3.85 1.38 22.66
C GLN A 385 2.73 1.99 23.50
N ASN A 386 1.62 2.38 22.85
CA ASN A 386 0.54 3.17 23.42
C ASN A 386 1.09 4.34 24.26
N ALA A 387 2.06 5.07 23.70
CA ALA A 387 2.80 6.10 24.40
C ALA A 387 2.73 7.43 23.65
N ALA A 388 2.70 8.53 24.38
CA ALA A 388 2.72 9.87 23.81
C ALA A 388 3.79 10.73 24.47
N ALA A 389 4.47 11.55 23.67
CA ALA A 389 5.40 12.57 24.11
C ALA A 389 4.86 13.96 23.76
N GLU A 390 4.83 14.87 24.71
CA GLU A 390 4.43 16.27 24.53
C GLU A 390 5.66 17.17 24.62
N TYR A 391 5.73 18.15 23.72
CA TYR A 391 6.85 19.07 23.59
C TYR A 391 6.36 20.51 23.71
N GLU A 392 6.99 21.28 24.60
CA GLU A 392 6.93 22.75 24.54
C GLU A 392 8.04 23.31 23.63
N ARG A 393 9.20 22.65 23.62
CA ARG A 393 10.34 22.98 22.76
C ARG A 393 11.03 21.71 22.28
N TYR A 394 10.88 21.38 21.00
CA TYR A 394 11.59 20.26 20.40
C TYR A 394 13.12 20.50 20.42
N PRO A 395 13.96 19.49 20.70
CA PRO A 395 13.67 18.06 20.88
C PRO A 395 13.46 17.62 22.34
N TYR A 396 13.20 18.53 23.28
CA TYR A 396 13.13 18.21 24.71
C TYR A 396 11.67 18.00 25.16
N PRO A 397 11.22 16.75 25.39
CA PRO A 397 9.85 16.50 25.82
C PRO A 397 9.61 17.00 27.24
N VAL A 398 8.46 17.61 27.46
CA VAL A 398 8.02 18.08 28.78
C VAL A 398 7.25 17.00 29.51
N SER A 399 6.55 16.13 28.76
CA SER A 399 5.88 14.97 29.34
C SER A 399 5.99 13.76 28.41
N VAL A 400 6.12 12.57 29.02
CA VAL A 400 6.01 11.28 28.33
C VAL A 400 5.04 10.45 29.13
N LYS A 401 3.96 10.01 28.50
CA LYS A 401 2.88 9.26 29.15
C LYS A 401 2.73 7.91 28.44
N SER A 402 2.68 6.83 29.22
CA SER A 402 2.08 5.59 28.75
C SER A 402 0.57 5.73 28.94
N LEU A 403 -0.18 5.56 27.86
CA LEU A 403 -1.63 5.57 27.89
C LEU A 403 -2.06 4.19 28.40
N SER A 404 -2.82 4.13 29.49
CA SER A 404 -3.50 2.90 29.89
C SER A 404 -4.71 2.70 29.00
N LEU A 405 -4.71 1.65 28.16
CA LEU A 405 -5.79 1.14 27.31
C LEU A 405 -7.05 2.03 27.27
N ILE A 406 -7.00 3.06 26.43
CA ILE A 406 -8.20 3.73 25.96
C ILE A 406 -8.52 3.06 24.63
N HIS A 407 -9.69 2.46 24.54
CA HIS A 407 -10.26 1.92 23.32
C HIS A 407 -10.20 3.01 22.25
N ILE A 408 -9.33 2.84 21.25
CA ILE A 408 -9.29 3.74 20.08
C ILE A 408 -10.51 3.36 19.24
N SER A 409 -11.62 4.08 19.42
CA SER A 409 -12.70 4.09 18.45
C SER A 409 -12.19 4.79 17.19
N GLU A 410 -12.20 4.05 16.08
CA GLU A 410 -12.04 4.42 14.66
C GLU A 410 -11.40 5.78 14.31
N PRO A 411 -10.39 5.82 13.42
CA PRO A 411 -9.95 7.08 12.84
C PRO A 411 -11.14 7.70 12.10
N THR A 412 -11.58 8.86 12.58
CA THR A 412 -12.62 9.63 11.91
C THR A 412 -12.07 10.02 10.55
N ARG A 413 -12.63 9.43 9.48
CA ARG A 413 -12.45 9.90 8.10
C ARG A 413 -12.90 11.37 8.02
N GLN A 414 -11.94 12.27 8.15
CA GLN A 414 -11.97 13.62 7.62
C GLN A 414 -10.52 13.95 7.24
N PHE A 415 -10.13 13.67 5.99
CA PHE A 415 -9.91 14.66 4.94
C PHE A 415 -9.73 13.93 3.61
#